data_AF-A0A5B1QWB3-F1
#
_entry.id   AF-A0A5B1QWB3-F1
#
_cell.length_a   1.000
_cell.length_b   1.000
_cell.length_c   1.000
_cell.angle_alpha   90.00
_cell.angle_beta   90.00
_cell.angle_gamma   90.00
#
_symmetry.space_group_name_H-M   'P 1'
#
loop_
_entity.id
_entity.type
_entity.pdbx_description
1 polymer ?
#
loop_
_entity_poly.entity_id
_entity_poly.type
_entity_poly.pdbx_seq_one_letter_code
_entity_poly.pdbx_strand_id
1 'polypeptide(L)'
;MSSAGDDQSFLPHGHAQPEGSLTVITVPVPASSSNKRPRSKHEIAMNKIMLDCDRALKAKRAGEITHAEFMQITNDCIKRAQARKQATQLLCARARRNEVSLEEFNRECGYSEEDWEKMQPEFEKDMEALEADDLRKRRARLGRNKNSRGH
;
A
#
# COMPACT_ATOMS: atom_id res chain seq x y z
N MET A 1 44.78 47.46 21.44
CA MET A 1 45.69 47.81 20.33
C MET A 1 46.29 46.51 19.84
N SER A 2 45.84 46.05 18.68
CA SER A 2 46.27 44.80 18.04
C SER A 2 47.43 45.09 17.09
N SER A 3 48.45 44.22 17.07
CA SER A 3 49.42 44.16 15.97
C SER A 3 49.74 42.69 15.67
N ALA A 4 49.19 42.20 14.57
CA ALA A 4 49.68 41.02 13.83
C ALA A 4 51.01 41.41 13.15
N GLY A 5 51.91 40.52 12.75
CA GLY A 5 51.87 39.08 12.55
C GLY A 5 52.86 38.83 11.41
N ASP A 6 53.92 38.07 11.69
CA ASP A 6 55.01 37.81 10.76
C ASP A 6 54.61 36.83 9.64
N ASP A 7 55.14 37.15 8.47
CA ASP A 7 55.09 36.44 7.20
C ASP A 7 56.31 35.51 7.10
N GLN A 8 56.12 34.22 6.77
CA GLN A 8 56.91 33.52 5.75
C GLN A 8 56.68 31.99 5.65
N SER A 9 56.44 31.57 4.39
CA SER A 9 57.15 30.48 3.69
C SER A 9 56.61 29.04 3.65
N PHE A 10 56.12 28.70 2.45
CA PHE A 10 56.42 27.55 1.58
C PHE A 10 56.26 26.07 2.06
N LEU A 11 55.19 25.44 1.53
CA LEU A 11 55.07 24.10 0.85
C LEU A 11 55.73 22.84 1.47
N PRO A 12 55.04 21.66 1.47
CA PRO A 12 55.05 20.84 0.25
C PRO A 12 53.77 20.04 -0.08
N HIS A 13 53.58 19.85 -1.38
CA HIS A 13 53.08 18.66 -2.10
C HIS A 13 52.03 17.74 -1.43
N GLY A 14 50.84 17.72 -2.03
CA GLY A 14 49.89 16.62 -1.94
C GLY A 14 48.85 16.72 -3.06
N HIS A 15 49.17 16.16 -4.23
CA HIS A 15 48.18 15.91 -5.28
C HIS A 15 47.37 14.66 -4.92
N ALA A 16 46.06 14.81 -4.71
CA ALA A 16 45.01 13.89 -5.18
C ALA A 16 43.61 14.50 -4.94
N GLN A 17 42.88 14.79 -6.03
CA GLN A 17 41.43 14.98 -6.08
C GLN A 17 40.69 13.62 -5.99
N PRO A 18 39.34 13.51 -5.95
CA PRO A 18 38.28 14.52 -5.78
C PRO A 18 37.20 14.10 -4.74
N GLU A 19 36.84 14.97 -3.79
CA GLU A 19 35.62 14.75 -2.99
C GLU A 19 34.41 15.25 -3.79
N GLY A 20 33.83 14.36 -4.59
CA GLY A 20 32.51 14.55 -5.16
C GLY A 20 31.48 14.67 -4.04
N SER A 21 31.16 15.90 -3.64
CA SER A 21 30.11 16.19 -2.67
C SER A 21 28.76 15.79 -3.27
N LEU A 22 28.34 14.56 -2.96
CA LEU A 22 27.01 14.05 -3.27
C LEU A 22 26.02 14.90 -2.46
N THR A 23 25.47 15.93 -3.08
CA THR A 23 24.41 16.73 -2.47
C THR A 23 23.15 15.85 -2.46
N VAL A 24 22.92 15.14 -1.35
CA VAL A 24 21.67 14.43 -1.12
C VAL A 24 20.59 15.49 -0.94
N ILE A 25 19.90 15.84 -2.03
CA ILE A 25 18.70 16.67 -1.98
C ILE A 25 17.60 15.80 -1.37
N THR A 26 17.45 15.89 -0.05
CA THR A 26 16.27 15.36 0.63
C THR A 26 15.08 16.24 0.27
N VAL A 27 14.36 15.85 -0.79
CA VAL A 27 13.05 16.45 -1.09
C VAL A 27 12.12 16.12 0.08
N PRO A 28 11.57 17.12 0.80
CA PRO A 28 10.63 16.86 1.86
C PRO A 28 9.36 16.27 1.22
N VAL A 29 9.11 14.98 1.45
CA VAL A 29 7.81 14.38 1.15
C VAL A 29 6.81 15.05 2.09
N PRO A 30 5.78 15.76 1.59
CA PRO A 30 4.79 16.36 2.45
C PRO A 30 4.13 15.24 3.26
N ALA A 31 4.23 15.35 4.59
CA ALA A 31 3.54 14.47 5.51
C ALA A 31 2.04 14.67 5.32
N SER A 32 1.42 13.85 4.45
CA SER A 32 -0.03 13.82 4.30
C SER A 32 -0.60 13.20 5.57
N SER A 33 -0.90 14.04 6.55
CA SER A 33 -1.35 13.70 7.90
C SER A 33 -2.78 13.18 7.97
N SER A 34 -3.17 12.30 7.05
CA SER A 34 -4.33 11.46 7.26
C SER A 34 -3.86 10.12 7.80
N ASN A 35 -3.92 9.92 9.13
CA ASN A 35 -3.80 8.63 9.82
C ASN A 35 -4.92 7.63 9.45
N LYS A 36 -5.52 7.76 8.26
CA LYS A 36 -6.56 6.88 7.76
C LYS A 36 -5.86 5.73 7.05
N ARG A 37 -6.22 4.51 7.44
CA ARG A 37 -5.72 3.30 6.76
C ARG A 37 -5.99 3.39 5.26
N PRO A 38 -5.01 3.05 4.41
CA PRO A 38 -5.16 2.95 2.97
C PRO A 38 -6.38 2.10 2.60
N ARG A 39 -7.14 2.51 1.58
CA ARG A 39 -8.37 1.80 1.16
C ARG A 39 -8.19 1.18 -0.20
N SER A 40 -8.63 -0.07 -0.34
CA SER A 40 -8.65 -0.73 -1.65
C SER A 40 -9.63 -0.04 -2.61
N LYS A 41 -9.38 -0.17 -3.92
CA LYS A 41 -10.31 0.30 -4.96
C LYS A 41 -11.70 -0.32 -4.80
N HIS A 42 -11.78 -1.57 -4.34
CA HIS A 42 -13.05 -2.21 -3.99
C HIS A 42 -13.80 -1.44 -2.90
N GLU A 43 -13.13 -1.16 -1.78
CA GLU A 43 -13.73 -0.42 -0.66
C GLU A 43 -14.13 0.99 -1.07
N ILE A 44 -13.31 1.68 -1.86
CA ILE A 44 -13.64 3.01 -2.38
C ILE A 44 -14.93 2.96 -3.19
N ALA A 45 -15.05 2.01 -4.12
CA ALA A 45 -16.25 1.84 -4.94
C ALA A 45 -17.50 1.52 -4.09
N MET A 46 -17.37 0.61 -3.11
CA MET A 46 -18.47 0.27 -2.19
C MET A 46 -18.91 1.46 -1.35
N ASN A 47 -17.96 2.25 -0.83
CA ASN A 47 -18.27 3.47 -0.08
C ASN A 47 -19.01 4.50 -0.95
N LYS A 48 -18.62 4.67 -2.21
CA LYS A 48 -19.32 5.57 -3.13
C LYS A 48 -20.78 5.15 -3.33
N ILE A 49 -21.05 3.86 -3.51
CA ILE A 49 -22.42 3.33 -3.64
C ILE A 49 -23.22 3.59 -2.35
N MET A 50 -22.62 3.37 -1.17
CA MET A 50 -23.28 3.67 0.10
C MET A 50 -23.62 5.16 0.26
N LEU A 51 -22.70 6.04 -0.14
CA LEU A 51 -22.93 7.49 -0.11
C LEU A 51 -24.04 7.94 -1.06
N ASP A 52 -24.13 7.35 -2.25
CA ASP A 52 -25.22 7.63 -3.19
C ASP A 52 -26.58 7.27 -2.56
N CYS A 53 -26.64 6.14 -1.87
CA CYS A 53 -27.86 5.67 -1.19
C CYS A 53 -28.24 6.52 0.04
N ASP A 54 -27.26 6.95 0.84
CA ASP A 54 -27.48 7.89 1.95
C ASP A 54 -27.98 9.25 1.45
N ARG A 55 -27.41 9.74 0.33
CA ARG A 55 -27.86 10.97 -0.32
C ARG A 55 -29.32 10.85 -0.77
N ALA A 56 -29.70 9.74 -1.40
CA ALA A 56 -31.08 9.50 -1.81
C ALA A 56 -32.04 9.46 -0.61
N LEU A 57 -31.62 8.86 0.51
CA LEU A 57 -32.42 8.84 1.73
C LEU A 57 -32.64 10.25 2.30
N LYS A 58 -31.59 11.08 2.31
CA LYS A 58 -31.67 12.49 2.74
C LYS A 58 -32.60 13.29 1.84
N ALA A 59 -32.44 13.17 0.51
CA ALA A 59 -33.30 13.85 -0.46
C ALA A 59 -34.77 13.45 -0.30
N LYS A 60 -35.07 12.16 -0.08
CA LYS A 60 -36.43 11.68 0.19
C LYS A 60 -37.01 12.32 1.45
N ARG A 61 -36.22 12.39 2.53
CA ARG A 61 -36.65 12.98 3.82
C ARG A 61 -36.88 14.49 3.70
N ALA A 62 -36.12 15.17 2.85
CA ALA A 62 -36.30 16.58 2.54
C ALA A 62 -37.48 16.85 1.58
N GLY A 63 -38.09 15.79 1.01
CA GLY A 63 -39.16 15.92 0.02
C GLY A 63 -38.66 16.33 -1.37
N GLU A 64 -37.35 16.27 -1.62
CA GLU A 64 -36.73 16.64 -2.90
C GLU A 64 -36.97 15.59 -3.99
N ILE A 65 -37.18 14.34 -3.59
CA ILE A 65 -37.49 13.23 -4.49
C ILE A 65 -38.72 12.47 -4.01
N THR A 66 -39.47 11.92 -4.94
CA THR A 66 -40.61 11.06 -4.67
C THR A 66 -40.17 9.72 -4.08
N HIS A 67 -41.12 9.01 -3.47
CA HIS A 67 -40.85 7.65 -2.99
C HIS A 67 -40.45 6.70 -4.14
N ALA A 68 -41.06 6.84 -5.32
CA ALA A 68 -40.76 6.01 -6.48
C ALA A 68 -39.31 6.21 -6.96
N GLU A 69 -38.86 7.46 -7.08
CA GLU A 69 -37.47 7.79 -7.44
C GLU A 69 -36.49 7.25 -6.40
N PHE A 70 -36.79 7.40 -5.10
CA PHE A 70 -35.98 6.81 -4.04
C PHE A 70 -35.86 5.28 -4.17
N MET A 71 -36.96 4.58 -4.46
CA MET A 71 -36.93 3.12 -4.65
C MET A 71 -36.10 2.73 -5.88
N GLN A 72 -36.17 3.51 -6.95
CA GLN A 72 -35.35 3.29 -8.14
C GLN A 72 -33.86 3.44 -7.83
N ILE A 73 -33.47 4.52 -7.14
CA ILE A 73 -32.07 4.77 -6.78
C ILE A 73 -31.54 3.70 -5.83
N THR A 74 -32.31 3.32 -4.80
CA THR A 74 -31.87 2.30 -3.85
C THR A 74 -31.73 0.91 -4.50
N ASN A 75 -32.65 0.54 -5.39
CA ASN A 75 -32.54 -0.68 -6.19
C ASN A 75 -31.29 -0.66 -7.09
N ASP A 76 -30.97 0.48 -7.70
CA ASP A 76 -29.74 0.64 -8.47
C ASP A 76 -28.47 0.50 -7.60
N CYS A 77 -28.42 1.13 -6.41
CA CYS A 77 -27.32 0.93 -5.47
C CYS A 77 -27.12 -0.55 -5.14
N ILE A 78 -28.21 -1.28 -4.85
CA ILE A 78 -28.16 -2.70 -4.50
C ILE A 78 -27.57 -3.51 -5.65
N LYS A 79 -28.02 -3.27 -6.89
CA LYS A 79 -27.49 -3.94 -8.08
C LYS A 79 -26.01 -3.65 -8.29
N ARG A 80 -25.59 -2.38 -8.18
CA ARG A 80 -24.17 -1.99 -8.30
C ARG A 80 -23.31 -2.63 -7.22
N ALA A 81 -23.78 -2.68 -5.97
CA ALA A 81 -23.07 -3.32 -4.86
C ALA A 81 -22.91 -4.83 -5.08
N GLN A 82 -23.98 -5.51 -5.51
CA GLN A 82 -23.94 -6.93 -5.84
C GLN A 82 -22.97 -7.22 -6.99
N ALA A 83 -23.04 -6.44 -8.07
CA ALA A 83 -22.15 -6.59 -9.22
C ALA A 83 -20.68 -6.40 -8.80
N ARG A 84 -20.36 -5.37 -7.99
CA ARG A 84 -18.99 -5.15 -7.51
C ARG A 84 -18.50 -6.29 -6.62
N LYS A 85 -19.35 -6.81 -5.73
CA LYS A 85 -19.04 -7.95 -4.87
C LYS A 85 -18.75 -9.21 -5.69
N GLN A 86 -19.61 -9.51 -6.67
CA GLN A 86 -19.43 -10.67 -7.57
C GLN A 86 -18.17 -10.56 -8.41
N ALA A 87 -17.90 -9.40 -9.01
CA ALA A 87 -16.68 -9.16 -9.79
C ALA A 87 -15.42 -9.37 -8.95
N THR A 88 -15.41 -8.84 -7.72
CA THR A 88 -14.29 -8.99 -6.78
C THR A 88 -14.11 -10.44 -6.34
N GLN A 89 -15.21 -11.14 -6.03
CA GLN A 89 -15.16 -12.56 -5.68
C GLN A 89 -14.60 -13.42 -6.82
N LEU A 90 -15.04 -13.18 -8.05
CA LEU A 90 -14.56 -13.88 -9.24
C LEU A 90 -13.06 -13.62 -9.44
N LEU A 91 -12.63 -12.36 -9.33
CA LEU A 91 -11.23 -12.00 -9.46
C LEU A 91 -10.36 -12.67 -8.38
N CYS A 92 -10.79 -12.66 -7.12
CA CYS A 92 -10.09 -13.37 -6.04
C CYS A 92 -10.02 -14.88 -6.30
N ALA A 93 -11.09 -15.48 -6.84
CA ALA A 93 -11.12 -16.91 -7.17
C ALA A 93 -10.16 -17.25 -8.33
N ARG A 94 -10.04 -16.37 -9.33
CA ARG A 94 -9.04 -16.49 -10.41
C ARG A 94 -7.62 -16.30 -9.90
N ALA A 95 -7.40 -15.31 -9.03
CA ALA A 95 -6.09 -15.03 -8.43
C ALA A 95 -5.56 -16.21 -7.63
N ARG A 96 -6.42 -16.86 -6.82
CA ARG A 96 -6.06 -18.08 -6.08
C ARG A 96 -5.68 -19.26 -6.98
N ARG A 97 -6.13 -19.27 -8.24
CA ARG A 97 -5.80 -20.27 -9.25
C ARG A 97 -4.62 -19.84 -10.14
N ASN A 98 -3.99 -18.69 -9.84
CA ASN A 98 -2.95 -18.07 -10.66
C ASN A 98 -3.41 -17.78 -12.10
N GLU A 99 -4.72 -17.56 -12.32
CA GLU A 99 -5.33 -17.26 -13.62
C GLU A 99 -5.36 -15.75 -13.93
N VAL A 100 -4.83 -14.92 -13.04
CA VAL A 100 -4.64 -13.47 -13.21
C VAL A 100 -3.28 -13.07 -12.67
N SER A 101 -2.63 -12.11 -13.33
CA SER A 101 -1.36 -11.56 -12.83
C SER A 101 -1.60 -10.68 -11.61
N LEU A 102 -0.54 -10.45 -10.84
CA LEU A 102 -0.58 -9.53 -9.69
C LEU A 102 -0.92 -8.11 -10.14
N GLU A 103 -0.41 -7.67 -11.30
CA GLU A 103 -0.70 -6.36 -11.89
C GLU A 103 -2.16 -6.24 -12.30
N GLU A 104 -2.74 -7.28 -12.92
CA GLU A 104 -4.18 -7.31 -13.25
C GLU A 104 -5.02 -7.25 -11.97
N PHE A 105 -4.65 -8.02 -10.95
CA PHE A 105 -5.34 -8.02 -9.67
C PHE A 105 -5.29 -6.65 -8.97
N ASN A 106 -4.11 -6.05 -8.92
CA ASN A 106 -3.89 -4.74 -8.29
C ASN A 106 -4.54 -3.60 -9.05
N ARG A 107 -4.58 -3.69 -10.38
CA ARG A 107 -5.30 -2.72 -11.21
C ARG A 107 -6.78 -2.69 -10.87
N GLU A 108 -7.40 -3.85 -10.67
CA GLU A 108 -8.85 -3.98 -10.57
C GLU A 108 -9.39 -3.90 -9.12
N CYS A 109 -8.69 -4.53 -8.17
CA CYS A 109 -9.11 -4.65 -6.78
C CYS A 109 -8.07 -4.19 -5.75
N GLY A 110 -6.83 -3.93 -6.17
CA GLY A 110 -5.76 -3.48 -5.28
C GLY A 110 -5.94 -2.06 -4.76
N TYR A 111 -4.89 -1.54 -4.14
CA TYR A 111 -4.80 -0.17 -3.67
C TYR A 111 -4.57 0.80 -4.84
N SER A 112 -4.78 2.11 -4.63
CA SER A 112 -4.19 3.10 -5.54
C SER A 112 -2.67 3.02 -5.43
N GLU A 113 -1.94 3.54 -6.41
CA GLU A 113 -0.45 3.57 -6.34
C GLU A 113 0.02 4.29 -5.08
N GLU A 114 -0.60 5.44 -4.77
CA GLU A 114 -0.34 6.22 -3.55
C GLU A 114 -0.61 5.45 -2.25
N ASP A 115 -1.68 4.63 -2.22
CA ASP A 115 -2.02 3.81 -1.06
C ASP A 115 -1.18 2.54 -0.99
N TRP A 116 -0.72 2.02 -2.13
CA TRP A 116 0.21 0.90 -2.23
C TRP A 116 1.58 1.30 -1.69
N GLU A 117 2.11 2.46 -2.08
CA GLU A 117 3.38 2.99 -1.56
C GLU A 117 3.38 3.12 -0.02
N LYS A 118 2.23 3.45 0.57
CA LYS A 118 2.07 3.53 2.03
C LYS A 118 2.02 2.16 2.69
N MET A 119 1.39 1.17 2.07
CA MET A 119 1.23 -0.19 2.61
C MET A 119 2.44 -1.09 2.35
N GLN A 120 3.20 -0.83 1.28
CA GLN A 120 4.27 -1.69 0.81
C GLN A 120 5.29 -2.04 1.91
N PRO A 121 5.78 -1.09 2.75
CA PRO A 121 6.75 -1.41 3.79
C PRO A 121 6.23 -2.36 4.88
N GLU A 122 4.95 -2.28 5.23
CA GLU A 122 4.34 -3.21 6.20
C GLU A 122 4.13 -4.58 5.56
N PHE A 123 3.66 -4.62 4.31
CA PHE A 123 3.44 -5.84 3.57
C PHE A 123 4.75 -6.63 3.34
N GLU A 124 5.83 -5.94 2.99
CA GLU A 124 7.16 -6.55 2.83
C GLU A 124 7.67 -7.17 4.13
N LYS A 125 7.50 -6.48 5.27
CA LYS A 125 7.85 -7.03 6.60
C LYS A 125 7.04 -8.27 6.94
N ASP A 126 5.75 -8.27 6.65
CA ASP A 126 4.88 -9.42 6.91
C ASP A 126 5.26 -10.62 6.03
N MET A 127 5.63 -10.38 4.76
CA MET A 127 6.14 -11.44 3.89
C MET A 127 7.47 -11.99 4.39
N GLU A 128 8.42 -11.14 4.77
CA GLU A 128 9.71 -11.56 5.33
C GLU A 128 9.52 -12.41 6.59
N ALA A 129 8.58 -12.02 7.46
CA ALA A 129 8.23 -12.79 8.66
C ALA A 129 7.66 -14.17 8.32
N LEU A 130 6.78 -14.26 7.32
CA LEU A 130 6.21 -15.53 6.86
C LEU A 130 7.27 -16.45 6.24
N GLU A 131 8.18 -15.91 5.45
CA GLU A 131 9.28 -16.66 4.85
C GLU A 131 10.26 -17.17 5.92
N ALA A 132 10.60 -16.33 6.90
CA ALA A 132 11.43 -16.71 8.05
C ALA A 132 10.79 -17.85 8.86
N ASP A 133 9.48 -17.78 9.08
CA ASP A 133 8.73 -18.82 9.79
C ASP A 133 8.65 -20.13 9.01
N ASP A 134 8.44 -20.09 7.69
CA ASP A 134 8.45 -21.30 6.85
C ASP A 134 9.85 -21.94 6.84
N LEU A 135 10.90 -21.13 6.73
CA LEU A 135 12.28 -21.60 6.80
C LEU A 135 12.58 -22.26 8.15
N ARG A 136 12.13 -21.66 9.26
CA ARG A 136 12.24 -22.24 10.61
C ARG A 136 11.50 -23.58 10.71
N LYS A 137 10.27 -23.67 10.19
CA LYS A 137 9.48 -24.91 10.17
C LYS A 137 10.15 -26.01 9.33
N ARG A 138 10.69 -25.68 8.16
CA ARG A 138 11.44 -26.62 7.31
C ARG A 138 12.69 -27.15 8.02
N ARG A 139 13.47 -26.28 8.67
CA ARG A 139 14.64 -26.69 9.47
C ARG A 139 14.27 -27.63 10.61
N ALA A 140 13.18 -27.33 11.34
CA ALA A 140 12.71 -28.20 12.42
C ALA A 140 12.30 -29.60 11.94
N ARG A 141 11.67 -29.72 10.75
CA ARG A 141 11.31 -31.02 10.15
C ARG A 141 12.55 -31.83 9.75
N LEU A 142 13.58 -31.18 9.20
CA LEU A 142 14.83 -31.84 8.83
C LEU A 142 15.62 -32.34 10.06
N GLY A 143 15.58 -31.61 11.18
CA GLY A 143 16.16 -32.05 12.45
C GLY A 143 15.46 -33.29 13.03
N ARG A 144 14.14 -33.40 12.86
CA ARG A 144 13.34 -34.51 13.41
C ARG A 144 13.56 -35.85 12.68
N ASN A 145 13.83 -35.81 11.37
CA ASN A 145 14.07 -37.02 10.56
C ASN A 145 15.42 -37.71 10.84
N LYS A 146 16.39 -37.03 11.46
CA LYS A 146 17.69 -37.64 11.80
C LYS A 146 17.63 -38.58 13.01
N ASN A 147 16.58 -38.51 13.83
CA ASN A 147 16.51 -39.26 15.09
C ASN A 147 15.70 -40.57 15.00
N SER A 148 15.28 -40.99 13.80
CA SER A 148 14.45 -42.19 13.60
C SER A 148 15.20 -43.38 12.98
N ARG A 149 16.52 -43.28 12.76
CA ARG A 149 17.30 -44.26 11.99
C ARG A 149 18.22 -45.16 12.82
N GLY A 150 17.87 -45.39 14.08
CA GLY A 150 18.59 -46.30 14.98
C GLY A 150 17.62 -47.20 15.74
N HIS A 151 17.19 -48.27 15.10
CA HIS A 151 16.69 -49.49 15.75
C HIS A 151 17.29 -50.68 15.03
#